data_AF-A0A1G4T5V5-F1
#
_entry.id   AF-A0A1G4T5V5-F1
#
_cell.length_a   1.000
_cell.length_b   1.000
_cell.length_c   1.000
_cell.angle_alpha   90.00
_cell.angle_beta   90.00
_cell.angle_gamma   90.00
#
_symmetry.space_group_name_H-M   'P 1'
#
loop_
_entity.id
_entity.type
_entity.pdbx_description
1 polymer ?
#
loop_
_entity_poly.entity_id
_entity_poly.type
_entity_poly.pdbx_seq_one_letter_code
_entity_poly.pdbx_strand_id
1 'polypeptide(L)'
;MPYHMRFNVKQNPYFLFSPFLVYYVYRVLKFKYPVLYGDEPRYVGFASNLIHGFYSPPAPDINLWSGPGYPVVLMPCAALHLPVIWYPLLNALFFYLSVVFFYQALRYMVKEKLAMLFAVIWAFYINLYQFLPAIYTEVFTSFLIVSIVYSVTLYFVKHKTIYLVLSGFLIGFLALTKIIFGYVILLCLIICLLLSIIKAIRISCINAVYIFAIALLTTVPYLSYTQHLTGKIFYWGNSGGMSLYWMSSPYDLEYGDWKAPYLSNSILPMPFKSTEGDSLLQANHAKEISFIMAHQGVEQDELFKKAAIRNIKSAPKKFVKNYFYNISRMLFDFPYSYTYQVTQTISNIITGSLLLWASVICLVISVINRKQIIYPVKLTMLLFTVYFLLSGFASAYVRQLDVVVPILLFWIACTIDKLPKMSLKFKETAV
;
A
#
# COMPACT_ATOMS: atom_id res chain seq x y z
N MET A 1 21.88 2.87 -23.65
CA MET A 1 22.94 2.11 -22.96
C MET A 1 22.47 0.69 -22.77
N PRO A 2 23.12 -0.31 -23.37
CA PRO A 2 22.78 -1.70 -23.14
C PRO A 2 23.15 -2.08 -21.70
N TYR A 3 22.19 -2.61 -20.95
CA TYR A 3 22.43 -3.17 -19.62
C TYR A 3 23.26 -4.44 -19.79
N HIS A 4 24.57 -4.36 -19.59
CA HIS A 4 25.42 -5.54 -19.55
C HIS A 4 25.02 -6.39 -18.35
N MET A 5 24.42 -7.56 -18.63
CA MET A 5 24.10 -8.60 -17.65
C MET A 5 25.39 -9.07 -16.98
N ARG A 6 25.63 -8.63 -15.74
CA ARG A 6 26.65 -9.23 -14.86
C ARG A 6 25.98 -10.30 -14.00
N PHE A 7 25.75 -11.46 -14.59
CA PHE A 7 25.38 -12.66 -13.83
C PHE A 7 26.67 -13.27 -13.25
N ASN A 8 26.97 -13.00 -11.99
CA ASN A 8 27.85 -13.88 -11.21
C ASN A 8 26.93 -14.80 -10.40
N VAL A 9 26.62 -15.97 -10.97
CA VAL A 9 25.69 -16.97 -10.45
C VAL A 9 26.45 -17.92 -9.55
N LYS A 10 26.76 -17.54 -8.31
CA LYS A 10 27.32 -18.52 -7.36
C LYS A 10 26.35 -19.03 -6.32
N GLN A 11 25.22 -18.35 -6.07
CA GLN A 11 24.18 -18.86 -5.17
C GLN A 11 22.78 -18.51 -5.71
N ASN A 12 21.90 -19.52 -5.73
CA ASN A 12 20.50 -19.35 -6.13
C ASN A 12 19.81 -18.43 -5.10
N PRO A 13 19.18 -17.31 -5.51
CA PRO A 13 18.63 -16.31 -4.59
C PRO A 13 17.53 -16.89 -3.68
N TYR A 14 16.82 -17.93 -4.12
CA TYR A 14 15.85 -18.61 -3.28
C TYR A 14 16.51 -19.28 -2.06
N PHE A 15 17.63 -19.98 -2.26
CA PHE A 15 18.39 -20.58 -1.15
C PHE A 15 19.09 -19.54 -0.29
N LEU A 16 19.63 -18.48 -0.91
CA LEU A 16 20.31 -17.40 -0.21
C LEU A 16 19.43 -16.73 0.84
N PHE A 17 18.16 -16.47 0.53
CA PHE A 17 17.23 -15.82 1.45
C PHE A 17 16.35 -16.82 2.24
N SER A 18 16.57 -18.13 2.13
CA SER A 18 15.78 -19.13 2.86
C SER A 18 15.82 -18.99 4.39
N PRO A 19 16.89 -18.48 5.04
CA PRO A 19 16.85 -18.22 6.49
C PRO A 19 15.73 -17.24 6.89
N PHE A 20 15.38 -16.28 6.02
CA PHE A 20 14.27 -15.37 6.27
C PHE A 20 12.92 -16.07 6.19
N LEU A 21 12.74 -17.04 5.27
CA LEU A 21 11.52 -17.84 5.22
C LEU A 21 11.31 -18.60 6.53
N VAL A 22 12.36 -19.26 7.04
CA VAL A 22 12.32 -19.97 8.33
C VAL A 22 11.93 -19.01 9.46
N TYR A 23 12.55 -17.83 9.49
CA TYR A 23 12.24 -16.81 10.49
C TYR A 23 10.78 -16.29 10.38
N TYR A 24 10.27 -16.05 9.17
CA TYR A 24 8.89 -15.60 8.97
C TYR A 24 7.87 -16.67 9.35
N VAL A 25 8.15 -17.95 9.05
CA VAL A 25 7.33 -19.08 9.51
C VAL A 25 7.32 -19.14 11.03
N TYR A 26 8.49 -19.03 11.68
CA TYR A 26 8.57 -18.97 13.15
C TYR A 26 7.71 -17.83 13.73
N ARG A 27 7.76 -16.63 13.13
CA ARG A 27 6.94 -15.49 13.55
C ARG A 27 5.44 -15.81 13.46
N VAL A 28 4.99 -16.42 12.36
CA VAL A 28 3.59 -16.83 12.20
C VAL A 28 3.19 -17.84 13.27
N LEU A 29 3.97 -18.91 13.43
CA LEU A 29 3.67 -19.98 14.40
C LEU A 29 3.65 -19.48 15.84
N LYS A 30 4.51 -18.51 16.20
CA LYS A 30 4.61 -17.97 17.55
C LYS A 30 3.53 -16.95 17.89
N PHE A 31 3.14 -16.10 16.93
CA PHE A 31 2.32 -14.93 17.20
C PHE A 31 0.90 -14.99 16.62
N LYS A 32 0.54 -16.04 15.88
CA LYS A 32 -0.84 -16.21 15.39
C LYS A 32 -1.77 -16.57 16.56
N TYR A 33 -2.80 -15.76 16.76
CA TYR A 33 -3.91 -16.10 17.65
C TYR A 33 -4.65 -17.35 17.15
N PRO A 34 -5.11 -18.24 18.05
CA PRO A 34 -5.76 -19.50 17.67
C PRO A 34 -7.12 -19.30 16.98
N VAL A 35 -7.70 -18.10 17.10
CA VAL A 35 -8.99 -17.72 16.51
C VAL A 35 -8.81 -16.56 15.53
N LEU A 36 -9.83 -16.35 14.69
CA LEU A 36 -9.91 -15.17 13.83
C LEU A 36 -10.12 -13.92 14.68
N TYR A 37 -9.39 -12.85 14.38
CA TYR A 37 -9.45 -11.59 15.14
C TYR A 37 -9.47 -10.37 14.20
N GLY A 38 -10.05 -9.26 14.66
CA GLY A 38 -10.05 -8.00 13.90
C GLY A 38 -10.73 -8.14 12.54
N ASP A 39 -10.03 -7.77 11.47
CA ASP A 39 -10.53 -7.86 10.10
C ASP A 39 -10.45 -9.27 9.48
N GLU A 40 -9.84 -10.25 10.15
CA GLU A 40 -9.63 -11.59 9.58
C GLU A 40 -10.94 -12.35 9.26
N PRO A 41 -11.99 -12.33 10.13
CA PRO A 41 -13.26 -12.96 9.79
C PRO A 41 -13.85 -12.44 8.48
N ARG A 42 -13.64 -11.15 8.16
CA ARG A 42 -14.13 -10.56 6.91
C ARG A 42 -13.41 -11.16 5.70
N TYR A 43 -12.09 -11.25 5.72
CA TYR A 43 -11.33 -11.80 4.58
C TYR A 43 -11.60 -13.29 4.37
N VAL A 44 -11.64 -14.08 5.45
CA VAL A 44 -11.96 -15.51 5.38
C VAL A 44 -13.42 -15.72 4.96
N GLY A 45 -14.34 -14.92 5.47
CA GLY A 45 -15.75 -14.92 5.08
C GLY A 45 -15.94 -14.61 3.59
N PHE A 46 -15.25 -13.61 3.04
CA PHE A 46 -15.29 -13.33 1.60
C PHE A 46 -14.68 -14.45 0.76
N ALA A 47 -13.61 -15.10 1.22
CA ALA A 47 -13.06 -16.27 0.55
C ALA A 47 -14.08 -17.43 0.53
N SER A 48 -14.79 -17.63 1.64
CA SER A 48 -15.90 -18.58 1.74
C SER A 48 -17.06 -18.22 0.80
N ASN A 49 -17.46 -16.96 0.71
CA ASN A 49 -18.50 -16.57 -0.23
C ASN A 49 -18.11 -16.91 -1.67
N LEU A 50 -16.85 -16.64 -2.06
CA LEU A 50 -16.38 -16.86 -3.43
C LEU A 50 -16.43 -18.33 -3.84
N ILE A 51 -16.13 -19.27 -2.93
CA ILE A 51 -16.27 -20.70 -3.22
C ILE A 51 -17.74 -21.13 -3.35
N HIS A 52 -18.69 -20.34 -2.83
CA HIS A 52 -20.13 -20.53 -2.99
C HIS A 52 -20.74 -19.69 -4.13
N GLY A 53 -19.91 -19.07 -4.98
CA GLY A 53 -20.35 -18.42 -6.21
C GLY A 53 -20.75 -16.94 -6.10
N PHE A 54 -20.51 -16.27 -4.97
CA PHE A 54 -20.75 -14.83 -4.81
C PHE A 54 -19.64 -14.16 -3.99
N TYR A 55 -19.51 -12.83 -4.02
CA TYR A 55 -18.47 -12.13 -3.24
C TYR A 55 -19.05 -11.41 -2.02
N SER A 56 -20.01 -10.52 -2.28
CA SER A 56 -20.75 -9.77 -1.27
C SER A 56 -22.13 -10.39 -1.08
N PRO A 57 -22.69 -10.38 0.15
CA PRO A 57 -24.11 -10.60 0.34
C PRO A 57 -24.95 -9.69 -0.57
N PRO A 58 -26.16 -10.12 -0.97
CA PRO A 58 -27.08 -9.30 -1.76
C PRO A 58 -27.62 -8.13 -0.93
N ALA A 59 -28.31 -7.20 -1.60
CA ALA A 59 -29.03 -6.13 -0.90
C ALA A 59 -30.04 -6.69 0.13
N PRO A 60 -30.21 -6.04 1.29
CA PRO A 60 -29.64 -4.75 1.70
C PRO A 60 -28.20 -4.82 2.28
N ASP A 61 -27.72 -6.00 2.65
CA ASP A 61 -26.48 -6.22 3.40
C ASP A 61 -25.19 -6.21 2.55
N ILE A 62 -25.16 -5.41 1.47
CA ILE A 62 -24.00 -5.33 0.56
C ILE A 62 -22.76 -4.92 1.35
N ASN A 63 -21.72 -5.77 1.31
CA ASN A 63 -20.45 -5.54 1.97
C ASN A 63 -19.31 -5.61 0.96
N LEU A 64 -18.80 -4.43 0.59
CA LEU A 64 -17.70 -4.24 -0.34
C LEU A 64 -16.55 -3.48 0.35
N TRP A 65 -16.36 -3.71 1.65
CA TRP A 65 -15.38 -2.99 2.46
C TRP A 65 -13.94 -3.23 1.99
N SER A 66 -13.69 -4.41 1.42
CA SER A 66 -12.41 -4.84 0.85
C SER A 66 -12.63 -5.36 -0.57
N GLY A 67 -11.60 -5.34 -1.40
CA GLY A 67 -11.67 -5.93 -2.74
C GLY A 67 -11.39 -7.45 -2.73
N PRO A 68 -11.75 -8.17 -3.80
CA PRO A 68 -11.73 -9.63 -3.84
C PRO A 68 -10.33 -10.24 -4.01
N GLY A 69 -9.30 -9.45 -4.30
CA GLY A 69 -7.97 -9.95 -4.67
C GLY A 69 -7.33 -10.84 -3.61
N TYR A 70 -7.33 -10.41 -2.34
CA TYR A 70 -6.81 -11.25 -1.26
C TYR A 70 -7.74 -12.42 -0.91
N PRO A 71 -9.07 -12.24 -0.78
CA PRO A 71 -10.01 -13.37 -0.65
C PRO A 71 -9.83 -14.47 -1.71
N VAL A 72 -9.59 -14.12 -2.98
CA VAL A 72 -9.30 -15.09 -4.06
C VAL A 72 -8.07 -15.95 -3.74
N VAL A 73 -7.01 -15.34 -3.19
CA VAL A 73 -5.79 -16.05 -2.77
C VAL A 73 -6.05 -16.98 -1.59
N LEU A 74 -7.02 -16.66 -0.73
CA LEU A 74 -7.39 -17.47 0.42
C LEU A 74 -8.38 -18.60 0.08
N MET A 75 -9.01 -18.58 -1.11
CA MET A 75 -10.00 -19.59 -1.53
C MET A 75 -9.50 -21.03 -1.40
N PRO A 76 -8.26 -21.39 -1.79
CA PRO A 76 -7.80 -22.78 -1.64
C PRO A 76 -7.78 -23.24 -0.18
N CYS A 77 -7.37 -22.37 0.75
CA CYS A 77 -7.40 -22.70 2.18
C CYS A 77 -8.84 -22.85 2.70
N ALA A 78 -9.76 -21.99 2.23
CA ALA A 78 -11.17 -22.06 2.59
C ALA A 78 -11.86 -23.32 2.03
N ALA A 79 -11.64 -23.64 0.75
CA ALA A 79 -12.23 -24.79 0.08
C ALA A 79 -11.77 -26.13 0.68
N LEU A 80 -10.52 -26.19 1.17
CA LEU A 80 -9.96 -27.37 1.83
C LEU A 80 -10.24 -27.40 3.34
N HIS A 81 -10.97 -26.41 3.88
CA HIS A 81 -11.25 -26.27 5.32
C HIS A 81 -9.98 -26.34 6.19
N LEU A 82 -8.88 -25.73 5.73
CA LEU A 82 -7.61 -25.79 6.45
C LEU A 82 -7.72 -25.04 7.79
N PRO A 83 -7.01 -25.50 8.84
CA PRO A 83 -6.91 -24.78 10.10
C PRO A 83 -6.43 -23.32 9.91
N VAL A 84 -6.88 -22.42 10.78
CA VAL A 84 -6.64 -20.96 10.71
C VAL A 84 -5.16 -20.60 10.54
N ILE A 85 -4.22 -21.43 11.03
CA ILE A 85 -2.77 -21.22 10.92
C ILE A 85 -2.25 -21.24 9.46
N TRP A 86 -2.95 -21.91 8.53
CA TRP A 86 -2.49 -22.04 7.14
C TRP A 86 -2.61 -20.73 6.35
N TYR A 87 -3.60 -19.90 6.67
CA TYR A 87 -3.81 -18.61 6.02
C TYR A 87 -2.61 -17.66 6.19
N PRO A 88 -2.10 -17.37 7.41
CA PRO A 88 -0.93 -16.52 7.60
C PRO A 88 0.40 -17.21 7.19
N LEU A 89 0.46 -18.54 7.05
CA LEU A 89 1.65 -19.19 6.47
C LEU A 89 1.87 -18.77 5.01
N LEU A 90 0.80 -18.44 4.27
CA LEU A 90 0.92 -17.81 2.95
C LEU A 90 1.61 -16.44 3.05
N ASN A 91 1.37 -15.66 4.11
CA ASN A 91 2.05 -14.37 4.31
C ASN A 91 3.56 -14.56 4.52
N ALA A 92 3.99 -15.59 5.24
CA ALA A 92 5.41 -15.90 5.38
C ALA A 92 6.06 -16.19 4.00
N LEU A 93 5.37 -16.97 3.16
CA LEU A 93 5.80 -17.24 1.79
C LEU A 93 5.82 -15.97 0.93
N PHE A 94 4.77 -15.17 0.95
CA PHE A 94 4.68 -13.92 0.18
C PHE A 94 5.77 -12.93 0.56
N PHE A 95 6.04 -12.77 1.84
CA PHE A 95 7.07 -11.83 2.28
C PHE A 95 8.47 -12.32 1.88
N TYR A 96 8.75 -13.62 2.03
CA TYR A 96 9.99 -14.22 1.53
C TYR A 96 10.16 -14.04 0.01
N LEU A 97 9.13 -14.34 -0.79
CA LEU A 97 9.18 -14.15 -2.24
C LEU A 97 9.36 -12.68 -2.61
N SER A 98 8.79 -11.75 -1.81
CA SER A 98 9.03 -10.33 -2.00
C SER A 98 10.52 -9.99 -1.80
N VAL A 99 11.23 -10.56 -0.82
CA VAL A 99 12.68 -10.34 -0.67
C VAL A 99 13.45 -10.85 -1.88
N VAL A 100 13.13 -12.07 -2.33
CA VAL A 100 13.80 -12.71 -3.47
C VAL A 100 13.58 -11.91 -4.76
N PHE A 101 12.34 -11.51 -5.06
CA PHE A 101 12.02 -10.74 -6.26
C PHE A 101 12.59 -9.32 -6.20
N PHE A 102 12.65 -8.73 -5.01
CA PHE A 102 13.24 -7.41 -4.81
C PHE A 102 14.75 -7.43 -5.11
N TYR A 103 15.47 -8.42 -4.56
CA TYR A 103 16.87 -8.66 -4.90
C TYR A 103 17.07 -8.84 -6.40
N GLN A 104 16.25 -9.69 -7.04
CA GLN A 104 16.37 -9.94 -8.48
C GLN A 104 16.10 -8.68 -9.32
N ALA A 105 15.11 -7.86 -8.95
CA ALA A 105 14.84 -6.59 -9.62
C ALA A 105 16.06 -5.65 -9.52
N LEU A 106 16.64 -5.53 -8.33
CA LEU A 106 17.83 -4.71 -8.09
C LEU A 106 19.06 -5.23 -8.85
N ARG A 107 19.24 -6.55 -8.99
CA ARG A 107 20.37 -7.14 -9.72
C ARG A 107 20.43 -6.75 -11.20
N TYR A 108 19.30 -6.39 -11.79
CA TYR A 108 19.27 -5.86 -13.16
C TYR A 108 19.68 -4.39 -13.26
N MET A 109 19.68 -3.66 -12.14
CA MET A 109 19.78 -2.19 -12.13
C MET A 109 21.01 -1.65 -11.41
N VAL A 110 21.50 -2.35 -10.38
CA VAL A 110 22.58 -1.88 -9.51
C VAL A 110 23.62 -2.98 -9.24
N LYS A 111 24.77 -2.58 -8.68
CA LYS A 111 25.83 -3.50 -8.25
C LYS A 111 25.32 -4.51 -7.22
N GLU A 112 25.88 -5.72 -7.25
CA GLU A 112 25.48 -6.84 -6.38
C GLU A 112 25.42 -6.53 -4.90
N LYS A 113 26.46 -5.85 -4.39
CA LYS A 113 26.55 -5.48 -2.97
C LYS A 113 25.40 -4.57 -2.55
N LEU A 114 25.01 -3.64 -3.44
CA LEU A 114 23.91 -2.73 -3.18
C LEU A 114 22.56 -3.45 -3.29
N ALA A 115 22.39 -4.32 -4.29
CA ALA A 115 21.21 -5.17 -4.42
C ALA A 115 21.00 -6.03 -3.17
N MET A 116 22.08 -6.64 -2.66
CA MET A 116 22.06 -7.44 -1.42
C MET A 116 21.67 -6.59 -0.22
N LEU A 117 22.34 -5.45 -0.03
CA LEU A 117 22.07 -4.55 1.10
C LEU A 117 20.59 -4.15 1.15
N PHE A 118 20.03 -3.68 0.05
CA PHE A 118 18.63 -3.24 0.01
C PHE A 118 17.63 -4.39 0.12
N ALA A 119 17.96 -5.58 -0.39
CA ALA A 119 17.16 -6.78 -0.15
C ALA A 119 17.13 -7.18 1.33
N VAL A 120 18.27 -7.09 2.03
CA VAL A 120 18.36 -7.34 3.47
C VAL A 120 17.61 -6.27 4.27
N ILE A 121 17.72 -4.99 3.90
CA ILE A 121 16.94 -3.90 4.52
C ILE A 121 15.44 -4.20 4.40
N TRP A 122 14.99 -4.63 3.21
CA TRP A 122 13.59 -5.01 3.01
C TRP A 122 13.19 -6.25 3.81
N ALA A 123 14.06 -7.28 3.87
CA ALA A 123 13.82 -8.48 4.66
C ALA A 123 13.67 -8.19 6.16
N PHE A 124 14.37 -7.17 6.65
CA PHE A 124 14.30 -6.69 8.03
C PHE A 124 13.29 -5.54 8.24
N TYR A 125 12.37 -5.31 7.32
CA TYR A 125 11.40 -4.22 7.46
C TYR A 125 10.36 -4.53 8.57
N ILE A 126 10.67 -4.08 9.79
CA ILE A 126 10.00 -4.47 11.04
C ILE A 126 8.52 -4.12 11.05
N ASN A 127 8.11 -3.01 10.42
CA ASN A 127 6.72 -2.56 10.40
C ASN A 127 5.76 -3.61 9.81
N LEU A 128 6.25 -4.46 8.89
CA LEU A 128 5.43 -5.54 8.32
C LEU A 128 5.36 -6.79 9.20
N TYR A 129 6.24 -6.94 10.19
CA TYR A 129 6.30 -8.14 11.00
C TYR A 129 5.06 -8.35 11.88
N GLN A 130 4.32 -7.29 12.19
CA GLN A 130 3.04 -7.38 12.90
C GLN A 130 1.92 -7.98 12.03
N PHE A 131 2.04 -7.85 10.71
CA PHE A 131 1.05 -8.36 9.75
C PHE A 131 1.36 -9.79 9.29
N LEU A 132 2.57 -10.31 9.54
CA LEU A 132 2.90 -11.71 9.25
C LEU A 132 1.91 -12.71 9.87
N PRO A 133 1.61 -12.67 11.18
CA PRO A 133 0.65 -13.58 11.78
C PRO A 133 -0.83 -13.19 11.55
N ALA A 134 -1.12 -12.07 10.89
CA ALA A 134 -2.50 -11.59 10.69
C ALA A 134 -2.99 -11.93 9.28
N ILE A 135 -4.25 -12.35 9.12
CA ILE A 135 -4.86 -12.58 7.80
C ILE A 135 -5.32 -11.24 7.21
N TYR A 136 -4.37 -10.32 7.01
CA TYR A 136 -4.61 -8.99 6.42
C TYR A 136 -3.90 -8.83 5.07
N THR A 137 -4.25 -7.76 4.35
CA THR A 137 -3.79 -7.52 2.98
C THR A 137 -2.37 -6.98 2.89
N GLU A 138 -1.77 -6.46 3.96
CA GLU A 138 -0.51 -5.71 3.93
C GLU A 138 0.64 -6.51 3.33
N VAL A 139 0.91 -7.72 3.86
CA VAL A 139 2.03 -8.55 3.39
C VAL A 139 1.86 -8.94 1.92
N PHE A 140 0.64 -9.35 1.55
CA PHE A 140 0.33 -9.71 0.17
C PHE A 140 0.42 -8.49 -0.78
N THR A 141 -0.01 -7.31 -0.32
CA THR A 141 0.12 -6.06 -1.08
C THR A 141 1.59 -5.72 -1.32
N SER A 142 2.44 -5.84 -0.31
CA SER A 142 3.89 -5.61 -0.46
C SER A 142 4.53 -6.60 -1.44
N PHE A 143 4.11 -7.87 -1.40
CA PHE A 143 4.53 -8.86 -2.38
C PHE A 143 4.11 -8.48 -3.82
N LEU A 144 2.87 -8.03 -4.01
CA LEU A 144 2.40 -7.53 -5.31
C LEU A 144 3.20 -6.31 -5.78
N ILE A 145 3.46 -5.34 -4.90
CA ILE A 145 4.26 -4.16 -5.21
C ILE A 145 5.66 -4.55 -5.66
N VAL A 146 6.34 -5.46 -4.96
CA VAL A 146 7.65 -5.95 -5.40
C VAL A 146 7.56 -6.70 -6.73
N SER A 147 6.53 -7.54 -6.90
CA SER A 147 6.31 -8.27 -8.15
C SER A 147 6.11 -7.32 -9.32
N ILE A 148 5.42 -6.19 -9.12
CA ILE A 148 5.27 -5.10 -10.09
C ILE A 148 6.62 -4.45 -10.39
N VAL A 149 7.41 -4.10 -9.37
CA VAL A 149 8.77 -3.56 -9.55
C VAL A 149 9.62 -4.51 -10.39
N TYR A 150 9.56 -5.82 -10.09
CA TYR A 150 10.29 -6.85 -10.80
C TYR A 150 9.81 -7.02 -12.25
N SER A 151 8.50 -7.15 -12.49
CA SER A 151 7.94 -7.33 -13.84
C SER A 151 8.16 -6.11 -14.73
N VAL A 152 8.00 -4.90 -14.19
CA VAL A 152 8.28 -3.64 -14.90
C VAL A 152 9.77 -3.57 -15.26
N THR A 153 10.66 -3.89 -14.31
CA THR A 153 12.11 -3.98 -14.55
C THR A 153 12.42 -4.96 -15.68
N LEU A 154 11.87 -6.16 -15.64
CA LEU A 154 12.06 -7.17 -16.68
C LEU A 154 11.54 -6.72 -18.04
N TYR A 155 10.40 -6.04 -18.10
CA TYR A 155 9.88 -5.51 -19.36
C TYR A 155 10.83 -4.50 -19.99
N PHE A 156 11.33 -3.52 -19.24
CA PHE A 156 12.22 -2.50 -19.80
C PHE A 156 13.67 -2.95 -20.00
N VAL A 157 14.07 -4.10 -19.45
CA VAL A 157 15.39 -4.72 -19.71
C VAL A 157 15.32 -5.72 -20.87
N LYS A 158 14.30 -6.57 -20.90
CA LYS A 158 14.19 -7.68 -21.86
C LYS A 158 13.27 -7.37 -23.05
N HIS A 159 12.45 -6.32 -22.99
CA HIS A 159 11.50 -5.90 -24.01
C HIS A 159 10.51 -6.98 -24.49
N LYS A 160 10.20 -7.98 -23.64
CA LYS A 160 9.23 -9.03 -23.97
C LYS A 160 7.82 -8.64 -23.50
N THR A 161 6.84 -8.74 -24.41
CA THR A 161 5.43 -8.38 -24.16
C THR A 161 4.81 -9.10 -22.98
N ILE A 162 5.21 -10.34 -22.69
CA ILE A 162 4.72 -11.08 -21.51
C ILE A 162 4.93 -10.30 -20.21
N TYR A 163 6.04 -9.59 -20.06
CA TYR A 163 6.30 -8.79 -18.85
C TYR A 163 5.50 -7.50 -18.81
N LEU A 164 5.11 -6.94 -19.96
CA LEU A 164 4.17 -5.82 -20.05
C LEU A 164 2.79 -6.27 -19.56
N VAL A 165 2.29 -7.39 -20.09
CA VAL A 165 0.99 -7.96 -19.72
C VAL A 165 0.98 -8.35 -18.25
N LEU A 166 2.03 -9.03 -17.77
CA LEU A 166 2.19 -9.38 -16.36
C LEU A 166 2.20 -8.13 -15.45
N SER A 167 2.89 -7.06 -15.84
CA SER A 167 2.89 -5.81 -15.07
C SER A 167 1.50 -5.20 -14.97
N GLY A 168 0.76 -5.15 -16.09
CA GLY A 168 -0.62 -4.66 -16.09
C GLY A 168 -1.54 -5.51 -15.22
N PHE A 169 -1.46 -6.84 -15.38
CA PHE A 169 -2.23 -7.78 -14.58
C PHE A 169 -1.94 -7.64 -13.08
N LEU A 170 -0.67 -7.57 -12.67
CA LEU A 170 -0.29 -7.42 -11.25
C LEU A 170 -0.78 -6.09 -10.66
N ILE A 171 -0.71 -4.98 -11.42
CA ILE A 171 -1.25 -3.69 -10.98
C ILE A 171 -2.79 -3.76 -10.87
N GLY A 172 -3.47 -4.42 -11.81
CA GLY A 172 -4.91 -4.65 -11.73
C GLY A 172 -5.30 -5.49 -10.51
N PHE A 173 -4.57 -6.58 -10.26
CA PHE A 173 -4.78 -7.45 -9.10
C PHE A 173 -4.48 -6.74 -7.76
N LEU A 174 -3.53 -5.80 -7.76
CA LEU A 174 -3.29 -4.89 -6.64
C LEU A 174 -4.50 -4.01 -6.34
N ALA A 175 -5.20 -3.49 -7.36
CA ALA A 175 -6.47 -2.77 -7.18
C ALA A 175 -7.61 -3.66 -6.67
N LEU A 176 -7.66 -4.92 -7.10
CA LEU A 176 -8.58 -5.90 -6.52
C LEU A 176 -8.24 -6.23 -5.07
N THR A 177 -7.00 -6.05 -4.62
CA THR A 177 -6.57 -6.31 -3.24
C THR A 177 -6.82 -5.11 -2.33
N LYS A 178 -6.43 -3.91 -2.77
CA LYS A 178 -6.68 -2.64 -2.09
C LYS A 178 -7.32 -1.66 -3.07
N ILE A 179 -8.61 -1.43 -2.90
CA ILE A 179 -9.48 -0.70 -3.83
C ILE A 179 -9.04 0.72 -4.18
N ILE A 180 -8.27 1.39 -3.30
CA ILE A 180 -7.70 2.72 -3.57
C ILE A 180 -6.82 2.73 -4.83
N PHE A 181 -6.15 1.61 -5.16
CA PHE A 181 -5.33 1.52 -6.36
C PHE A 181 -6.16 1.58 -7.66
N GLY A 182 -7.47 1.33 -7.61
CA GLY A 182 -8.34 1.56 -8.78
C GLY A 182 -8.33 3.01 -9.25
N TYR A 183 -8.39 3.95 -8.29
CA TYR A 183 -8.26 5.39 -8.57
C TYR A 183 -6.83 5.77 -8.97
N VAL A 184 -5.82 5.14 -8.36
CA VAL A 184 -4.41 5.35 -8.72
C VAL A 184 -4.16 4.97 -10.18
N ILE A 185 -4.65 3.80 -10.61
CA ILE A 185 -4.50 3.32 -12.00
C ILE A 185 -5.13 4.32 -12.97
N LEU A 186 -6.35 4.79 -12.68
CA LEU A 186 -7.04 5.75 -13.54
C LEU A 186 -6.26 7.06 -13.68
N LEU A 187 -5.77 7.63 -12.57
CA LEU A 187 -4.97 8.86 -12.61
C LEU A 187 -3.63 8.65 -13.31
N CYS A 188 -2.93 7.55 -13.05
CA CYS A 188 -1.69 7.23 -13.74
C CYS A 188 -1.91 7.07 -15.26
N LEU A 189 -3.00 6.41 -15.67
CA LEU A 189 -3.36 6.28 -17.08
C LEU A 189 -3.58 7.65 -17.73
N ILE A 190 -4.36 8.54 -17.10
CA ILE A 190 -4.61 9.90 -17.59
C ILE A 190 -3.28 10.67 -17.71
N ILE A 191 -2.44 10.64 -16.68
CA ILE A 191 -1.13 11.30 -16.70
C ILE A 191 -0.26 10.77 -17.85
N CYS A 192 -0.19 9.45 -18.03
CA CYS A 192 0.58 8.84 -19.11
C CYS A 192 0.02 9.16 -20.51
N LEU A 193 -1.31 9.22 -20.67
CA LEU A 193 -1.95 9.66 -21.92
C LEU A 193 -1.58 11.11 -22.26
N LEU A 194 -1.69 12.03 -21.29
CA LEU A 194 -1.32 13.43 -21.48
C LEU A 194 0.18 13.59 -21.82
N LEU A 195 1.06 12.87 -21.10
CA LEU A 195 2.49 12.89 -21.37
C LEU A 195 2.87 12.25 -22.71
N SER A 196 2.06 11.32 -23.23
CA SER A 196 2.32 10.67 -24.52
C SER A 196 2.21 11.60 -25.72
N ILE A 197 1.55 12.75 -25.56
CA ILE A 197 1.47 13.82 -26.58
C ILE A 197 2.86 14.43 -26.82
N ILE A 198 3.74 14.42 -25.81
CA ILE A 198 5.09 14.98 -25.89
C ILE A 198 5.99 14.01 -26.66
N LYS A 199 6.30 14.34 -27.92
CA LYS A 199 7.10 13.51 -28.85
C LYS A 199 8.37 12.91 -28.21
N ALA A 200 9.09 13.70 -27.40
CA ALA A 200 10.36 13.29 -26.78
C ALA A 200 10.24 12.12 -25.78
N ILE A 201 9.06 11.88 -25.21
CA ILE A 201 8.83 10.82 -24.20
C ILE A 201 7.70 9.86 -24.59
N ARG A 202 7.16 10.02 -25.81
CA ARG A 202 5.96 9.34 -26.30
C ARG A 202 6.03 7.82 -26.20
N ILE A 203 7.10 7.21 -26.73
CA ILE A 203 7.23 5.74 -26.81
C ILE A 203 7.15 5.13 -25.41
N SER A 204 7.90 5.68 -24.46
CA SER A 204 7.91 5.14 -23.10
C SER A 204 6.56 5.35 -22.40
N CYS A 205 5.92 6.51 -22.60
CA CYS A 205 4.59 6.78 -22.06
C CYS A 205 3.50 5.86 -22.65
N ILE A 206 3.58 5.52 -23.94
CA ILE A 206 2.66 4.56 -24.57
C ILE A 206 2.76 3.18 -23.93
N ASN A 207 3.98 2.72 -23.63
CA ASN A 207 4.14 1.43 -22.93
C ASN A 207 3.49 1.46 -21.53
N ALA A 208 3.63 2.59 -20.80
CA ALA A 208 2.92 2.77 -19.53
C ALA A 208 1.39 2.82 -19.70
N VAL A 209 0.89 3.47 -20.75
CA VAL A 209 -0.54 3.47 -21.11
C VAL A 209 -1.04 2.04 -21.30
N TYR A 210 -0.32 1.18 -22.04
CA TYR A 210 -0.73 -0.21 -22.20
C TYR A 210 -0.74 -0.99 -20.87
N ILE A 211 0.28 -0.79 -20.02
CA ILE A 211 0.32 -1.41 -18.70
C ILE A 211 -0.92 -1.02 -17.87
N PHE A 212 -1.25 0.28 -17.79
CA PHE A 212 -2.41 0.74 -17.01
C PHE A 212 -3.76 0.38 -17.67
N ALA A 213 -3.83 0.32 -19.00
CA ALA A 213 -5.03 -0.16 -19.69
C ALA A 213 -5.30 -1.63 -19.37
N ILE A 214 -4.28 -2.49 -19.40
CA ILE A 214 -4.40 -3.90 -19.00
C ILE A 214 -4.77 -4.01 -17.52
N ALA A 215 -4.24 -3.14 -16.66
CA ALA A 215 -4.61 -3.10 -15.26
C ALA A 215 -6.11 -2.77 -15.06
N LEU A 216 -6.64 -1.79 -15.79
CA LEU A 216 -8.09 -1.51 -15.77
C LEU A 216 -8.90 -2.69 -16.29
N LEU A 217 -8.51 -3.30 -17.41
CA LEU A 217 -9.18 -4.48 -17.97
C LEU A 217 -9.24 -5.65 -16.97
N THR A 218 -8.16 -5.87 -16.22
CA THR A 218 -8.11 -6.89 -15.16
C THR A 218 -9.15 -6.66 -14.06
N THR A 219 -9.55 -5.41 -13.83
CA THR A 219 -10.52 -5.04 -12.78
C THR A 219 -11.96 -5.01 -13.25
N VAL A 220 -12.21 -5.09 -14.56
CA VAL A 220 -13.55 -5.02 -15.16
C VAL A 220 -14.53 -6.04 -14.56
N PRO A 221 -14.19 -7.33 -14.38
CA PRO A 221 -15.13 -8.30 -13.82
C PRO A 221 -15.67 -7.88 -12.44
N TYR A 222 -14.80 -7.35 -11.58
CA TYR A 222 -15.21 -6.85 -10.27
C TYR A 222 -16.09 -5.60 -10.38
N LEU A 223 -15.74 -4.65 -11.23
CA LEU A 223 -16.53 -3.43 -11.42
C LEU A 223 -17.91 -3.71 -12.05
N SER A 224 -17.99 -4.68 -12.95
CA SER A 224 -19.27 -5.16 -13.49
C SER A 224 -20.11 -5.82 -12.40
N TYR A 225 -19.49 -6.63 -11.53
CA TYR A 225 -20.17 -7.25 -10.40
C TYR A 225 -20.69 -6.20 -9.40
N THR A 226 -19.88 -5.22 -9.01
CA THR A 226 -20.33 -4.17 -8.08
C THR A 226 -21.37 -3.26 -8.70
N GLN A 227 -21.29 -2.96 -10.00
CA GLN A 227 -22.34 -2.23 -10.70
C GLN A 227 -23.66 -3.01 -10.71
N HIS A 228 -23.63 -4.32 -10.96
CA HIS A 228 -24.83 -5.16 -10.91
C HIS A 228 -25.46 -5.16 -9.52
N LEU A 229 -24.65 -5.25 -8.45
CA LEU A 229 -25.14 -5.24 -7.07
C LEU A 229 -25.69 -3.87 -6.63
N THR A 230 -25.05 -2.78 -7.04
CA THR A 230 -25.29 -1.45 -6.44
C THR A 230 -26.01 -0.48 -7.36
N GLY A 231 -26.13 -0.80 -8.65
CA GLY A 231 -26.59 0.12 -9.69
C GLY A 231 -25.59 1.23 -10.04
N LYS A 232 -24.41 1.29 -9.40
CA LYS A 232 -23.44 2.38 -9.57
C LYS A 232 -22.28 1.99 -10.48
N ILE A 233 -22.01 2.83 -11.47
CA ILE A 233 -20.86 2.70 -12.36
C ILE A 233 -19.58 3.05 -11.58
N PHE A 234 -18.53 2.27 -11.76
CA PHE A 234 -17.20 2.50 -11.18
C PHE A 234 -17.19 2.56 -9.64
N TYR A 235 -18.03 1.73 -9.00
CA TYR A 235 -18.14 1.64 -7.55
C TYR A 235 -17.19 0.57 -6.99
N TRP A 236 -16.10 1.00 -6.37
CA TRP A 236 -15.04 0.09 -5.90
C TRP A 236 -15.31 -0.55 -4.53
N GLY A 237 -16.07 0.13 -3.66
CA GLY A 237 -16.37 -0.35 -2.32
C GLY A 237 -17.12 0.68 -1.48
N ASN A 238 -17.65 0.23 -0.34
CA ASN A 238 -18.49 1.03 0.56
C ASN A 238 -17.78 1.46 1.87
N SER A 239 -16.45 1.37 1.92
CA SER A 239 -15.64 1.82 3.05
C SER A 239 -15.13 3.27 2.93
N GLY A 240 -15.14 3.81 1.71
CA GLY A 240 -14.55 5.11 1.39
C GLY A 240 -15.26 6.29 2.04
N GLY A 241 -16.60 6.29 2.10
CA GLY A 241 -17.39 7.35 2.69
C GLY A 241 -17.06 7.55 4.17
N MET A 242 -17.03 6.47 4.96
CA MET A 242 -16.72 6.54 6.38
C MET A 242 -15.30 7.04 6.63
N SER A 243 -14.33 6.58 5.83
CA SER A 243 -12.95 7.08 5.89
C SER A 243 -12.88 8.59 5.58
N LEU A 244 -13.60 9.05 4.56
CA LEU A 244 -13.62 10.47 4.19
C LEU A 244 -14.32 11.32 5.27
N TYR A 245 -15.39 10.79 5.87
CA TYR A 245 -16.10 11.45 6.97
C TYR A 245 -15.16 11.78 8.14
N TRP A 246 -14.43 10.78 8.65
CA TRP A 246 -13.48 10.99 9.75
C TRP A 246 -12.33 11.91 9.34
N MET A 247 -11.74 11.69 8.16
CA MET A 247 -10.69 12.56 7.62
C MET A 247 -11.14 14.03 7.49
N SER A 248 -12.42 14.25 7.19
CA SER A 248 -13.02 15.58 7.04
C SER A 248 -13.48 16.24 8.33
N SER A 249 -13.27 15.63 9.51
CA SER A 249 -13.81 16.16 10.77
C SER A 249 -13.47 17.65 10.97
N PRO A 250 -14.48 18.51 11.27
CA PRO A 250 -14.29 19.94 11.44
C PRO A 250 -13.75 20.32 12.83
N TYR A 251 -13.66 19.38 13.77
CA TYR A 251 -13.36 19.67 15.18
C TYR A 251 -11.84 19.82 15.43
N ASP A 252 -11.45 20.83 16.20
CA ASP A 252 -10.04 21.23 16.31
C ASP A 252 -9.11 20.15 16.85
N LEU A 253 -9.58 19.38 17.84
CA LEU A 253 -8.84 18.29 18.50
C LEU A 253 -8.87 16.97 17.71
N GLU A 254 -9.53 16.94 16.55
CA GLU A 254 -9.61 15.76 15.69
C GLU A 254 -8.72 15.92 14.47
N TYR A 255 -7.78 15.00 14.26
CA TYR A 255 -6.71 15.12 13.27
C TYR A 255 -6.99 14.32 11.99
N GLY A 256 -8.21 13.81 11.80
CA GLY A 256 -8.62 13.08 10.60
C GLY A 256 -8.30 11.58 10.57
N ASP A 257 -7.88 10.99 11.69
CA ASP A 257 -7.75 9.53 11.85
C ASP A 257 -9.13 8.88 11.96
N TRP A 258 -9.23 7.64 11.49
CA TRP A 258 -10.50 6.92 11.51
C TRP A 258 -10.83 6.47 12.93
N LYS A 259 -12.12 6.60 13.29
CA LYS A 259 -12.69 6.14 14.56
C LYS A 259 -13.80 5.13 14.30
N ALA A 260 -14.04 4.27 15.28
CA ALA A 260 -15.11 3.30 15.16
C ALA A 260 -16.48 3.99 15.28
N PRO A 261 -17.51 3.48 14.59
CA PRO A 261 -18.88 4.00 14.72
C PRO A 261 -19.49 3.88 16.12
N TYR A 262 -18.95 3.00 16.98
CA TYR A 262 -19.39 2.93 18.39
C TYR A 262 -18.76 4.03 19.27
N LEU A 263 -18.10 5.03 18.66
CA LEU A 263 -17.62 6.26 19.29
C LEU A 263 -16.80 6.04 20.55
N SER A 264 -15.86 5.09 20.46
CA SER A 264 -14.84 4.94 21.48
C SER A 264 -13.46 4.91 20.85
N ASN A 265 -12.47 5.34 21.63
CA ASN A 265 -11.08 5.34 21.23
C ASN A 265 -10.37 4.01 21.57
N SER A 266 -11.09 2.88 21.45
CA SER A 266 -10.59 1.54 21.82
C SER A 266 -9.83 0.82 20.69
N ILE A 267 -9.59 1.48 19.56
CA ILE A 267 -8.94 0.87 18.40
C ILE A 267 -7.42 0.93 18.53
N LEU A 268 -6.75 -0.16 18.17
CA LEU A 268 -5.30 -0.33 18.24
C LEU A 268 -4.51 0.64 17.33
N PRO A 269 -3.26 1.02 17.71
CA PRO A 269 -2.60 0.69 18.98
C PRO A 269 -3.37 1.34 20.14
N MET A 270 -3.59 0.63 21.26
CA MET A 270 -4.42 1.07 22.41
C MET A 270 -3.55 1.90 23.37
N PRO A 271 -3.53 3.23 23.30
CA PRO A 271 -2.59 4.07 24.04
C PRO A 271 -3.31 4.72 25.21
N PHE A 272 -4.17 3.96 25.90
CA PHE A 272 -5.07 4.41 26.96
C PHE A 272 -6.37 5.09 26.49
N LYS A 273 -7.47 4.73 27.16
CA LYS A 273 -8.76 5.44 27.09
C LYS A 273 -8.58 6.76 27.86
N SER A 274 -8.80 7.90 27.23
CA SER A 274 -9.32 9.04 27.98
C SER A 274 -10.83 8.95 27.90
N THR A 275 -11.50 8.73 29.03
CA THR A 275 -12.96 8.88 29.14
C THR A 275 -13.43 10.21 28.56
N GLU A 276 -12.58 11.23 28.65
CA GLU A 276 -12.73 12.54 28.02
C GLU A 276 -12.75 12.47 26.47
N GLY A 277 -11.89 11.69 25.84
CA GLY A 277 -11.86 11.51 24.38
C GLY A 277 -13.13 10.85 23.85
N ASP A 278 -13.62 9.81 24.55
CA ASP A 278 -14.89 9.16 24.20
C ASP A 278 -16.06 10.14 24.36
N SER A 279 -16.05 10.96 25.41
CA SER A 279 -17.07 11.98 25.66
C SER A 279 -17.09 13.06 24.55
N LEU A 280 -15.92 13.49 24.10
CA LEU A 280 -15.79 14.45 22.99
C LEU A 280 -16.25 13.84 21.67
N LEU A 281 -15.88 12.59 21.37
CA LEU A 281 -16.36 11.89 20.17
C LEU A 281 -17.89 11.75 20.18
N GLN A 282 -18.48 11.42 21.32
CA GLN A 282 -19.93 11.37 21.46
C GLN A 282 -20.58 12.74 21.26
N ALA A 283 -20.06 13.79 21.90
CA ALA A 283 -20.58 15.15 21.75
C ALA A 283 -20.54 15.63 20.30
N ASN A 284 -19.47 15.30 19.58
CA ASN A 284 -19.24 15.71 18.20
C ASN A 284 -20.03 14.88 17.17
N HIS A 285 -20.14 13.57 17.37
CA HIS A 285 -20.55 12.64 16.30
C HIS A 285 -21.79 11.80 16.59
N ALA A 286 -22.27 11.69 17.83
CA ALA A 286 -23.33 10.74 18.19
C ALA A 286 -24.60 10.89 17.33
N LYS A 287 -25.06 12.12 17.11
CA LYS A 287 -26.26 12.40 16.30
C LYS A 287 -26.11 11.93 14.86
N GLU A 288 -25.01 12.31 14.21
CA GLU A 288 -24.78 11.99 12.80
C GLU A 288 -24.54 10.49 12.61
N ILE A 289 -23.70 9.89 13.47
CA ILE A 289 -23.37 8.46 13.39
C ILE A 289 -24.60 7.60 13.67
N SER A 290 -25.42 7.93 14.66
CA SER A 290 -26.65 7.18 14.95
C SER A 290 -27.62 7.20 13.75
N PHE A 291 -27.75 8.35 13.09
CA PHE A 291 -28.56 8.47 11.88
C PHE A 291 -28.00 7.64 10.71
N ILE A 292 -26.69 7.70 10.46
CA ILE A 292 -26.07 6.97 9.35
C ILE A 292 -26.09 5.46 9.60
N MET A 293 -25.81 5.01 10.83
CA MET A 293 -25.79 3.59 11.21
C MET A 293 -27.17 2.92 11.20
N ALA A 294 -28.26 3.69 11.16
CA ALA A 294 -29.60 3.15 10.91
C ALA A 294 -29.80 2.67 9.46
N HIS A 295 -28.87 3.00 8.54
CA HIS A 295 -28.88 2.58 7.14
C HIS A 295 -27.73 1.59 6.89
N GLN A 296 -27.79 0.86 5.78
CA GLN A 296 -26.81 -0.20 5.45
C GLN A 296 -26.28 -0.10 4.02
N GLY A 297 -25.20 -0.84 3.76
CA GLY A 297 -24.65 -1.05 2.43
C GLY A 297 -24.30 0.24 1.69
N VAL A 298 -24.90 0.42 0.52
CA VAL A 298 -24.60 1.53 -0.41
C VAL A 298 -25.18 2.86 0.09
N GLU A 299 -26.35 2.83 0.73
CA GLU A 299 -27.00 4.04 1.25
C GLU A 299 -26.19 4.65 2.39
N GLN A 300 -25.72 3.82 3.32
CA GLN A 300 -24.87 4.22 4.42
C GLN A 300 -23.60 4.95 3.93
N ASP A 301 -22.92 4.40 2.93
CA ASP A 301 -21.72 5.01 2.33
C ASP A 301 -22.02 6.38 1.68
N GLU A 302 -23.17 6.55 1.04
CA GLU A 302 -23.59 7.85 0.49
C GLU A 302 -23.90 8.89 1.56
N LEU A 303 -24.56 8.48 2.66
CA LEU A 303 -24.81 9.39 3.77
C LEU A 303 -23.50 9.86 4.41
N PHE A 304 -22.53 8.95 4.58
CA PHE A 304 -21.18 9.34 5.01
C PHE A 304 -20.51 10.32 4.04
N LYS A 305 -20.55 10.08 2.73
CA LYS A 305 -19.98 11.01 1.73
C LYS A 305 -20.65 12.39 1.80
N LYS A 306 -21.98 12.44 1.91
CA LYS A 306 -22.72 13.70 2.05
C LYS A 306 -22.29 14.46 3.30
N ALA A 307 -22.17 13.77 4.44
CA ALA A 307 -21.70 14.36 5.68
C ALA A 307 -20.25 14.86 5.56
N ALA A 308 -19.38 14.09 4.90
CA ALA A 308 -18.00 14.49 4.67
C ALA A 308 -17.89 15.74 3.79
N ILE A 309 -18.65 15.80 2.68
CA ILE A 309 -18.69 16.97 1.79
C ILE A 309 -19.19 18.21 2.55
N ARG A 310 -20.18 18.05 3.43
CA ARG A 310 -20.67 19.14 4.29
C ARG A 310 -19.56 19.65 5.21
N ASN A 311 -18.81 18.76 5.86
CA ASN A 311 -17.68 19.14 6.71
C ASN A 311 -16.58 19.87 5.92
N ILE A 312 -16.24 19.38 4.72
CA ILE A 312 -15.22 19.99 3.85
C ILE A 312 -15.64 21.41 3.46
N LYS A 313 -16.92 21.60 3.12
CA LYS A 313 -17.45 22.92 2.74
C LYS A 313 -17.51 23.88 3.92
N SER A 314 -17.85 23.41 5.12
CA SER A 314 -17.92 24.25 6.32
C SER A 314 -16.55 24.58 6.90
N ALA A 315 -15.56 23.70 6.76
CA ALA A 315 -14.23 23.86 7.36
C ALA A 315 -13.08 23.48 6.40
N PRO A 316 -12.92 24.17 5.24
CA PRO A 316 -11.95 23.78 4.22
C PRO A 316 -10.49 23.87 4.69
N LYS A 317 -10.16 24.86 5.52
CA LYS A 317 -8.81 24.99 6.12
C LYS A 317 -8.48 23.81 7.04
N LYS A 318 -9.48 23.33 7.80
CA LYS A 318 -9.33 22.18 8.69
C LYS A 318 -9.12 20.90 7.91
N PHE A 319 -9.86 20.70 6.81
CA PHE A 319 -9.65 19.57 5.89
C PHE A 319 -8.21 19.51 5.35
N VAL A 320 -7.66 20.64 4.90
CA VAL A 320 -6.26 20.72 4.44
C VAL A 320 -5.29 20.38 5.58
N LYS A 321 -5.56 20.86 6.81
CA LYS A 321 -4.75 20.51 7.99
C LYS A 321 -4.76 19.00 8.26
N ASN A 322 -5.93 18.37 8.20
CA ASN A 322 -6.09 16.92 8.39
C ASN A 322 -5.40 16.11 7.28
N TYR A 323 -5.39 16.60 6.03
CA TYR A 323 -4.60 16.00 4.95
C TYR A 323 -3.11 15.95 5.30
N PHE A 324 -2.53 17.05 5.81
CA PHE A 324 -1.14 17.04 6.26
C PHE A 324 -0.90 16.13 7.46
N TYR A 325 -1.86 16.04 8.39
CA TYR A 325 -1.80 15.06 9.48
C TYR A 325 -1.84 13.61 8.98
N ASN A 326 -2.56 13.30 7.92
CA ASN A 326 -2.52 11.99 7.26
C ASN A 326 -1.13 11.70 6.67
N ILE A 327 -0.53 12.66 5.96
CA ILE A 327 0.84 12.51 5.45
C ILE A 327 1.82 12.25 6.60
N SER A 328 1.69 13.00 7.70
CA SER A 328 2.48 12.81 8.92
C SER A 328 2.27 11.42 9.52
N ARG A 329 1.04 10.92 9.63
CA ARG A 329 0.74 9.58 10.14
C ARG A 329 1.32 8.47 9.25
N MET A 330 1.28 8.63 7.94
CA MET A 330 1.90 7.66 7.04
C MET A 330 3.42 7.56 7.24
N LEU A 331 4.09 8.68 7.52
CA LEU A 331 5.55 8.71 7.73
C LEU A 331 5.96 8.33 9.15
N PHE A 332 5.24 8.84 10.15
CA PHE A 332 5.69 8.89 11.54
C PHE A 332 4.71 8.24 12.53
N ASP A 333 3.56 7.77 12.06
CA ASP A 333 2.50 7.21 12.90
C ASP A 333 1.99 8.19 13.98
N PHE A 334 1.94 9.48 13.65
CA PHE A 334 1.48 10.57 14.51
C PHE A 334 1.05 11.80 13.68
N PRO A 335 0.06 12.62 14.09
CA PRO A 335 -0.75 12.55 15.31
C PRO A 335 -2.03 11.72 15.19
N TYR A 336 -2.54 11.22 16.33
CA TYR A 336 -3.85 10.57 16.46
C TYR A 336 -4.75 11.36 17.41
N SER A 337 -6.04 11.46 17.09
CA SER A 337 -7.00 12.21 17.91
C SER A 337 -7.19 11.51 19.26
N TYR A 338 -7.17 12.28 20.35
CA TYR A 338 -7.46 11.80 21.72
C TYR A 338 -6.56 10.65 22.20
N THR A 339 -5.33 10.59 21.70
CA THR A 339 -4.45 9.43 21.88
C THR A 339 -3.07 9.87 22.31
N TYR A 340 -2.52 9.24 23.36
CA TYR A 340 -1.14 9.49 23.79
C TYR A 340 -0.12 8.80 22.88
N GLN A 341 1.09 9.34 22.83
CA GLN A 341 2.19 8.71 22.10
C GLN A 341 2.67 7.46 22.82
N VAL A 342 3.03 6.43 22.06
CA VAL A 342 3.57 5.15 22.58
C VAL A 342 5.02 4.97 22.17
N THR A 343 5.73 4.04 22.80
CA THR A 343 7.11 3.71 22.43
C THR A 343 7.25 3.32 20.95
N GLN A 344 6.24 2.68 20.36
CA GLN A 344 6.22 2.35 18.93
C GLN A 344 6.28 3.60 18.04
N THR A 345 5.70 4.72 18.49
CA THR A 345 5.77 6.01 17.78
C THR A 345 7.22 6.45 17.58
N ILE A 346 8.12 6.20 18.55
CA ILE A 346 9.55 6.54 18.42
C ILE A 346 10.20 5.72 17.30
N SER A 347 9.94 4.42 17.24
CA SER A 347 10.45 3.56 16.17
C SER A 347 9.95 4.02 14.79
N ASN A 348 8.68 4.42 14.70
CA ASN A 348 8.08 4.92 13.48
C ASN A 348 8.65 6.28 13.07
N ILE A 349 8.92 7.18 14.02
CA ILE A 349 9.60 8.45 13.77
C ILE A 349 11.01 8.23 13.21
N ILE A 350 11.79 7.33 13.81
CA ILE A 350 13.16 7.03 13.35
C ILE A 350 13.13 6.44 11.93
N THR A 351 12.34 5.39 11.72
CA THR A 351 12.23 4.72 10.41
C THR A 351 11.69 5.66 9.34
N GLY A 352 10.63 6.40 9.67
CA GLY A 352 10.02 7.40 8.81
C GLY A 352 10.96 8.53 8.45
N SER A 353 11.74 9.04 9.41
CA SER A 353 12.71 10.11 9.18
C SER A 353 13.85 9.65 8.27
N LEU A 354 14.38 8.45 8.48
CA LEU A 354 15.41 7.88 7.61
C LEU A 354 14.91 7.73 6.17
N LEU A 355 13.70 7.19 5.99
CA LEU A 355 13.07 7.07 4.67
C LEU A 355 12.80 8.44 4.04
N LEU A 356 12.28 9.40 4.80
CA LEU A 356 11.98 10.76 4.33
C LEU A 356 13.25 11.45 3.85
N TRP A 357 14.29 11.53 4.69
CA TRP A 357 15.53 12.24 4.34
C TRP A 357 16.27 11.56 3.20
N ALA A 358 16.34 10.22 3.18
CA ALA A 358 16.89 9.49 2.05
C ALA A 358 16.11 9.80 0.75
N SER A 359 14.78 9.88 0.85
CA SER A 359 13.92 10.24 -0.29
C SER A 359 14.13 11.68 -0.73
N VAL A 360 14.23 12.66 0.18
CA VAL A 360 14.48 14.06 -0.16
C VAL A 360 15.83 14.21 -0.88
N ILE A 361 16.89 13.58 -0.36
CA ILE A 361 18.21 13.60 -1.00
C ILE A 361 18.14 12.96 -2.39
N CYS A 362 17.51 11.79 -2.51
CA CYS A 362 17.36 11.11 -3.80
C CYS A 362 16.50 11.92 -4.78
N LEU A 363 15.52 12.69 -4.30
CA LEU A 363 14.68 13.57 -5.12
C LEU A 363 15.51 14.69 -5.71
N VAL A 364 16.33 15.36 -4.91
CA VAL A 364 17.25 16.42 -5.38
C VAL A 364 18.20 15.85 -6.45
N ILE A 365 18.84 14.72 -6.17
CA ILE A 365 19.75 14.05 -7.12
C ILE A 365 19.02 13.67 -8.41
N SER A 366 17.80 13.14 -8.28
CA SER A 366 16.95 12.73 -9.41
C SER A 366 16.56 13.93 -10.28
N VAL A 367 16.20 15.07 -9.69
CA VAL A 367 15.84 16.28 -10.43
C VAL A 367 17.04 16.80 -11.22
N ILE A 368 18.22 16.87 -10.58
CA ILE A 368 19.48 17.27 -11.23
C ILE A 368 19.81 16.31 -12.39
N ASN A 369 19.62 15.00 -12.19
CA ASN A 369 19.95 13.95 -13.14
C ASN A 369 18.74 13.39 -13.91
N ARG A 370 17.67 14.19 -14.11
CA ARG A 370 16.35 13.71 -14.61
C ARG A 370 16.40 12.93 -15.94
N LYS A 371 17.37 13.26 -16.79
CA LYS A 371 17.59 12.58 -18.08
C LYS A 371 18.21 11.18 -17.92
N GLN A 372 18.91 10.91 -16.82
CA GLN A 372 19.58 9.65 -16.53
C GLN A 372 18.73 8.66 -15.72
N ILE A 373 17.58 9.11 -15.20
CA ILE A 373 16.66 8.22 -14.48
C ILE A 373 16.05 7.24 -15.48
N ILE A 374 16.20 5.96 -15.14
CA ILE A 374 15.75 4.83 -15.94
C ILE A 374 14.23 4.70 -15.87
N TYR A 375 13.63 4.19 -16.94
CA TYR A 375 12.17 4.21 -17.05
C TYR A 375 11.42 3.35 -16.02
N PRO A 376 11.91 2.15 -15.62
CA PRO A 376 11.30 1.40 -14.52
C PRO A 376 11.09 2.23 -13.26
N VAL A 377 12.13 2.96 -12.86
CA VAL A 377 12.09 3.86 -11.70
C VAL A 377 11.05 4.97 -11.91
N LYS A 378 10.99 5.58 -13.09
CA LYS A 378 9.99 6.62 -13.39
C LYS A 378 8.56 6.10 -13.25
N LEU A 379 8.28 4.92 -13.81
CA LEU A 379 6.95 4.33 -13.79
C LEU A 379 6.53 3.91 -12.37
N THR A 380 7.41 3.23 -11.63
CA THR A 380 7.10 2.82 -10.25
C THR A 380 6.99 4.03 -9.33
N MET A 381 7.81 5.07 -9.51
CA MET A 381 7.70 6.31 -8.74
C MET A 381 6.45 7.13 -9.08
N LEU A 382 5.94 7.06 -10.32
CA LEU A 382 4.63 7.63 -10.67
C LEU A 382 3.52 6.93 -9.87
N LEU A 383 3.53 5.58 -9.87
CA LEU A 383 2.57 4.78 -9.10
C LEU A 383 2.64 5.13 -7.60
N PHE A 384 3.85 5.17 -7.02
CA PHE A 384 4.07 5.57 -5.63
C PHE A 384 3.54 6.97 -5.33
N THR A 385 3.92 7.97 -6.14
CA THR A 385 3.54 9.37 -5.89
C THR A 385 2.03 9.55 -5.92
N VAL A 386 1.35 8.99 -6.93
CA VAL A 386 -0.12 9.10 -7.03
C VAL A 386 -0.79 8.37 -5.87
N TYR A 387 -0.34 7.16 -5.53
CA TYR A 387 -0.88 6.41 -4.38
C TYR A 387 -0.68 7.13 -3.04
N PHE A 388 0.53 7.64 -2.79
CA PHE A 388 0.88 8.31 -1.55
C PHE A 388 0.04 9.59 -1.36
N LEU A 389 -0.10 10.41 -2.41
CA LEU A 389 -0.91 11.63 -2.35
C LEU A 389 -2.40 11.30 -2.20
N LEU A 390 -2.93 10.31 -2.94
CA LEU A 390 -4.32 9.90 -2.80
C LEU A 390 -4.63 9.34 -1.40
N SER A 391 -3.69 8.59 -0.80
CA SER A 391 -3.87 8.04 0.54
C SER A 391 -4.01 9.14 1.60
N GLY A 392 -3.44 10.34 1.37
CA GLY A 392 -3.62 11.50 2.25
C GLY A 392 -5.07 12.03 2.34
N PHE A 393 -5.90 11.75 1.32
CA PHE A 393 -7.34 12.13 1.31
C PHE A 393 -8.25 11.12 2.03
N ALA A 394 -7.70 10.02 2.52
CA ALA A 394 -8.38 9.06 3.38
C ALA A 394 -7.83 9.15 4.80
N SER A 395 -8.50 8.55 5.79
CA SER A 395 -7.91 8.38 7.12
C SER A 395 -6.71 7.45 7.02
N ALA A 396 -5.51 8.05 7.07
CA ALA A 396 -4.26 7.39 6.75
C ALA A 396 -3.51 6.94 8.01
N TYR A 397 -2.84 5.80 7.90
CA TYR A 397 -2.00 5.17 8.93
C TYR A 397 -0.64 4.81 8.32
N VAL A 398 0.33 4.43 9.15
CA VAL A 398 1.67 4.01 8.71
C VAL A 398 1.62 2.86 7.69
N ARG A 399 0.66 1.93 7.85
CA ARG A 399 0.51 0.75 6.97
C ARG A 399 0.22 1.09 5.50
N GLN A 400 -0.31 2.28 5.19
CA GLN A 400 -0.46 2.72 3.81
C GLN A 400 0.91 2.98 3.16
N LEU A 401 1.85 3.58 3.87
CA LEU A 401 3.21 3.76 3.36
C LEU A 401 3.98 2.44 3.32
N ASP A 402 3.89 1.64 4.40
CA ASP A 402 4.65 0.39 4.58
C ASP A 402 4.57 -0.53 3.35
N VAL A 403 3.38 -0.64 2.73
CA VAL A 403 3.17 -1.54 1.59
C VAL A 403 3.87 -1.10 0.31
N VAL A 404 4.18 0.19 0.16
CA VAL A 404 4.85 0.77 -1.02
C VAL A 404 6.32 1.15 -0.78
N VAL A 405 6.85 0.95 0.43
CA VAL A 405 8.27 1.16 0.74
C VAL A 405 9.25 0.46 -0.23
N PRO A 406 8.96 -0.75 -0.78
CA PRO A 406 9.85 -1.34 -1.77
C PRO A 406 10.10 -0.46 -2.99
N ILE A 407 9.13 0.35 -3.42
CA ILE A 407 9.33 1.30 -4.53
C ILE A 407 10.36 2.37 -4.15
N LEU A 408 10.27 2.91 -2.94
CA LEU A 408 11.23 3.89 -2.43
C LEU A 408 12.62 3.27 -2.32
N LEU A 409 12.74 2.08 -1.72
CA LEU A 409 14.01 1.36 -1.61
C LEU A 409 14.62 1.07 -2.98
N PHE A 410 13.81 0.66 -3.97
CA PHE A 410 14.27 0.43 -5.34
C PHE A 410 14.84 1.69 -5.97
N TRP A 411 14.12 2.81 -5.85
CA TRP A 411 14.54 4.10 -6.37
C TRP A 411 15.80 4.64 -5.67
N ILE A 412 15.87 4.55 -4.34
CA ILE A 412 17.03 4.97 -3.56
C ILE A 412 18.26 4.17 -3.99
N ALA A 413 18.17 2.83 -4.09
CA ALA A 413 19.27 1.99 -4.53
C ALA A 413 19.75 2.37 -5.94
N CYS A 414 18.82 2.55 -6.89
CA CYS A 414 19.14 2.96 -8.27
C CYS A 414 19.80 4.34 -8.34
N THR A 415 19.43 5.25 -7.43
CA THR A 415 19.99 6.60 -7.37
C THR A 415 21.41 6.57 -6.78
N ILE A 416 21.61 5.85 -5.67
CA ILE A 416 22.91 5.71 -5.00
C ILE A 416 23.95 5.05 -5.91
N ASP A 417 23.59 4.03 -6.67
CA ASP A 417 24.56 3.34 -7.54
C ASP A 417 25.16 4.25 -8.63
N LYS A 418 24.44 5.30 -9.00
CA LYS A 418 24.83 6.31 -9.99
C LYS A 418 25.58 7.50 -9.40
N LEU A 419 25.71 7.60 -8.07
CA LEU A 419 26.49 8.66 -7.45
C LEU A 419 27.99 8.46 -7.75
N PRO A 420 28.73 9.53 -8.08
CA PRO A 420 30.19 9.46 -8.19
C PRO A 420 30.78 8.96 -6.87
N LYS A 421 31.85 8.14 -6.93
CA LYS A 421 32.61 7.80 -5.73
C LYS A 421 33.21 9.07 -5.15
N MET A 422 32.85 9.41 -3.92
CA MET A 422 33.43 10.54 -3.20
C MET A 422 34.87 10.16 -2.80
N SER A 423 35.90 10.82 -3.39
CA SER A 423 37.28 10.66 -2.92
C SER A 423 37.58 11.74 -1.89
N LEU A 424 37.55 11.38 -0.61
CA LEU A 424 38.05 12.25 0.45
C LEU A 424 39.57 12.16 0.45
N LYS A 425 40.25 13.12 -0.19
CA LYS A 425 41.70 13.28 -0.03
C LYS A 425 41.93 14.08 1.25
N PHE A 426 42.38 13.39 2.30
CA PHE A 426 42.87 14.08 3.49
C PHE A 426 44.23 14.70 3.15
N LYS A 427 44.39 15.98 3.51
CA LYS A 427 45.67 16.68 3.34
C LYS A 427 46.64 16.04 4.33
N GLU A 428 47.64 15.32 3.83
CA GLU A 428 48.75 14.86 4.67
C GLU A 428 49.40 16.12 5.28
N THR A 429 49.29 16.25 6.60
CA THR A 429 50.07 17.23 7.35
C THR A 429 51.53 16.82 7.22
N ALA A 430 52.33 17.64 6.53
CA ALA A 430 53.77 17.49 6.51
C ALA A 430 54.29 17.51 7.96
N VAL A 431 54.96 16.43 8.36
CA VAL A 431 55.68 16.30 9.63
C VAL A 431 57.05 16.92 9.47
#